data_AF-A0A2N3AW05-F1
#
_entry.id   AF-A0A2N3AW05-F1
#
_cell.length_a   1.000
_cell.length_b   1.000
_cell.length_c   1.000
_cell.angle_alpha   90.00
_cell.angle_beta   90.00
_cell.angle_gamma   90.00
#
_symmetry.space_group_name_H-M   'P 1'
#
loop_
_entity.id
_entity.type
_entity.pdbx_description
1 polymer ?
#
loop_
_entity_poly.entity_id
_entity_poly.type
_entity_poly.pdbx_seq_one_letter_code
_entity_poly.pdbx_strand_id
1 'polypeptide(L)' 'MGELREHFWELPLGELTRPEWEALCDGCGRCCLHKIEDEDTGEIIDTNIACRLLDTGTAQCSDYRNRKAFVPDCLRL' A
#
# COMPACT_ATOMS: atom_id res chain seq x y z
N MET A 1 -4.96 -16.76 6.19
CA MET A 1 -4.12 -16.49 5.00
C MET A 1 -4.52 -17.50 3.95
N GLY A 2 -5.00 -17.04 2.79
CA GLY A 2 -5.32 -17.95 1.69
C GLY A 2 -4.07 -18.67 1.21
N GLU A 3 -4.24 -19.86 0.64
CA GLU A 3 -3.15 -20.61 0.01
C GLU A 3 -2.57 -19.78 -1.15
N LEU A 4 -1.25 -19.57 -1.13
CA LEU A 4 -0.53 -18.90 -2.21
C LEU A 4 -0.09 -19.96 -3.22
N ARG A 5 -0.31 -19.72 -4.51
CA ARG A 5 0.21 -20.61 -5.55
C ARG A 5 1.74 -20.53 -5.58
N GLU A 6 2.40 -21.61 -5.97
CA GLU A 6 3.85 -21.60 -6.20
C GLU A 6 4.19 -20.60 -7.33
N HIS A 7 5.28 -19.84 -7.17
CA HIS A 7 5.71 -18.83 -8.15
C HIS A 7 4.61 -17.85 -8.61
N PHE A 8 3.64 -17.53 -7.75
CA PHE A 8 2.53 -16.66 -8.12
C PHE A 8 2.99 -15.29 -8.66
N TRP A 9 4.14 -14.77 -8.22
CA TRP A 9 4.71 -13.50 -8.66
C TRP A 9 5.13 -13.48 -10.14
N GLU A 10 5.18 -14.63 -10.81
CA GLU A 10 5.45 -14.73 -12.25
C GLU A 10 4.16 -14.68 -13.10
N LEU A 11 3.00 -14.79 -12.47
CA LEU A 11 1.70 -14.73 -13.15
C LEU A 11 1.33 -13.29 -13.52
N PRO A 12 0.50 -13.08 -14.56
CA PRO A 12 -0.03 -11.76 -14.86
C PRO A 12 -0.76 -11.15 -13.66
N LEU A 13 -0.50 -9.87 -13.38
CA LEU A 13 -1.08 -9.14 -12.24
C LEU A 13 -2.62 -9.26 -12.16
N GLY A 14 -3.31 -9.30 -13.31
CA GLY A 14 -4.77 -9.46 -13.37
C GLY A 14 -5.30 -10.84 -12.97
N GLU A 15 -4.42 -11.85 -12.86
CA GLU A 15 -4.75 -13.23 -12.49
C GLU A 15 -4.40 -13.55 -11.03
N LEU A 16 -3.78 -12.61 -10.31
CA LEU A 16 -3.45 -12.78 -8.91
C LEU A 16 -4.69 -12.69 -8.04
N THR A 17 -4.80 -13.61 -7.10
CA THR A 17 -5.80 -13.53 -6.03
C THR A 17 -5.45 -12.39 -5.08
N ARG A 18 -6.42 -11.96 -4.27
CA ARG A 18 -6.16 -10.90 -3.28
C ARG A 18 -5.02 -11.24 -2.30
N PRO A 19 -4.93 -12.45 -1.72
CA PRO A 19 -3.79 -12.82 -0.88
C PRO A 19 -2.43 -12.74 -1.61
N GLU A 20 -2.39 -13.08 -2.89
CA GLU A 20 -1.16 -13.01 -3.71
C GLU A 20 -0.78 -11.56 -4.01
N TRP A 21 -1.75 -10.70 -4.35
CA TRP A 21 -1.53 -9.26 -4.49
C TRP A 21 -0.97 -8.64 -3.21
N GLU A 22 -1.57 -8.95 -2.05
CA GLU A 22 -1.11 -8.45 -0.75
C GLU A 22 0.28 -9.00 -0.39
N ALA A 23 0.63 -10.20 -0.86
CA ALA A 23 1.95 -10.81 -0.66
C ALA A 23 3.07 -10.17 -1.51
N LEU A 24 2.74 -9.40 -2.56
CA LEU A 24 3.72 -8.58 -3.29
C LEU A 24 4.16 -7.33 -2.51
N CYS A 25 3.50 -7.00 -1.40
CA CYS A 25 3.81 -5.81 -0.61
C CYS A 25 5.06 -6.02 0.27
N ASP A 26 6.07 -5.17 0.11
CA ASP A 26 7.31 -5.20 0.92
C ASP A 26 7.13 -4.68 2.36
N GLY A 27 5.94 -4.21 2.74
CA GLY A 27 5.71 -3.64 4.08
C GLY A 27 6.50 -2.35 4.37
N CYS A 28 6.86 -1.60 3.33
CA CYS A 28 7.75 -0.43 3.43
C CYS A 28 7.08 0.87 3.93
N GLY A 29 5.76 0.88 4.16
CA GLY A 29 5.02 2.05 4.66
C GLY A 29 4.88 3.24 3.68
N ARG A 30 5.50 3.20 2.49
CA ARG A 30 5.45 4.29 1.50
C ARG A 30 4.03 4.62 1.01
N CYS A 31 3.13 3.63 1.01
CA CYS A 31 1.72 3.84 0.67
C CYS A 31 0.98 4.73 1.70
N CYS A 32 1.53 4.88 2.91
CA CYS A 32 0.95 5.70 3.98
C CYS A 32 1.49 7.14 4.00
N LEU A 33 2.49 7.47 3.19
CA LEU A 33 3.03 8.83 3.11
C LEU A 33 2.15 9.70 2.21
N HIS A 34 1.88 10.91 2.67
CA HIS A 34 1.22 11.93 1.84
C HIS A 34 2.09 12.24 0.63
N LYS A 35 1.44 12.34 -0.53
CA LYS A 35 2.06 12.61 -1.82
C LYS A 35 1.56 13.94 -2.33
N ILE A 36 2.45 14.69 -2.94
CA ILE A 36 2.14 15.95 -3.61
C ILE A 36 2.40 15.74 -5.10
N GLU A 37 1.47 16.18 -5.92
CA GLU A 37 1.64 16.25 -7.37
C GLU A 37 2.04 17.67 -7.73
N ASP A 38 3.12 17.80 -8.48
CA ASP A 38 3.55 19.08 -9.05
C ASP A 38 2.63 19.47 -10.22
N GLU A 39 2.10 20.70 -10.21
CA GLU A 39 1.05 21.11 -11.15
C GLU A 39 1.54 21.33 -12.59
N ASP A 40 2.83 21.65 -12.76
CA ASP A 40 3.42 21.94 -14.07
C ASP A 40 3.93 20.66 -14.75
N THR A 41 4.42 19.71 -13.95
CA THR A 41 5.13 18.51 -14.44
C THR A 41 4.36 17.20 -14.23
N GLY A 42 3.42 17.17 -13.29
CA GLY A 42 2.73 15.94 -12.85
C GLY A 42 3.61 14.99 -12.04
N GLU A 43 4.78 15.44 -11.58
CA GLU A 43 5.66 14.60 -10.75
C GLU A 43 5.03 14.35 -9.37
N ILE A 44 5.03 13.08 -8.94
CA ILE A 44 4.53 12.68 -7.63
C ILE A 44 5.70 12.56 -6.65
N ILE A 45 5.69 13.40 -5.62
CA ILE A 45 6.74 13.46 -4.60
C ILE A 45 6.21 12.91 -3.27
N ASP A 46 6.95 11.97 -2.68
CA ASP A 46 6.69 11.46 -1.33
C ASP A 46 7.12 12.52 -0.29
N THR A 47 6.24 12.84 0.66
CA THR A 47 6.59 13.67 1.82
C THR A 47 7.08 12.82 3.00
N ASN A 48 7.65 13.47 4.02
CA ASN A 48 7.95 12.83 5.31
C ASN A 48 6.74 12.83 6.28
N ILE A 49 5.54 13.11 5.79
CA ILE A 49 4.31 13.15 6.59
C ILE A 49 3.52 11.87 6.34
N ALA A 50 3.39 11.06 7.39
CA ALA A 50 2.61 9.84 7.36
C ALA A 50 1.14 10.07 7.70
N CYS A 51 0.27 9.19 7.20
CA CYS A 51 -1.12 9.15 7.63
C CYS A 51 -1.23 8.69 9.09
N ARG A 52 -2.38 8.98 9.72
CA ARG A 52 -2.63 8.69 11.13
C ARG A 52 -2.61 7.21 11.54
N LEU A 53 -2.57 6.29 10.58
CA LEU A 53 -2.57 4.85 10.84
C LEU A 53 -1.20 4.19 10.60
N LEU A 54 -0.18 4.92 10.17
CA LEU A 54 1.16 4.36 10.07
C LEU A 54 1.79 4.27 11.46
N ASP A 55 2.23 3.09 11.85
CA ASP A 55 3.19 2.93 12.92
C ASP A 55 4.60 3.17 12.35
N THR A 56 5.24 4.26 12.77
CA THR A 56 6.56 4.67 12.27
C THR A 56 7.71 3.84 12.85
N GLY A 57 7.47 3.04 13.89
CA GLY A 57 8.46 2.10 14.42
C GLY A 57 8.53 0.79 13.64
N THR A 58 7.39 0.35 13.08
CA THR A 58 7.28 -0.93 12.37
C THR A 58 7.09 -0.78 10.85
N ALA A 59 6.80 0.43 10.38
CA ALA A 59 6.36 0.73 9.00
C ALA A 59 5.06 0.03 8.58
N GLN A 60 4.30 -0.49 9.54
CA GLN A 60 3.05 -1.20 9.29
C GLN A 60 1.83 -0.31 9.56
N CYS A 61 0.75 -0.54 8.81
CA CYS A 61 -0.52 0.11 9.08
C CYS A 61 -1.20 -0.56 10.30
N SER A 62 -1.51 0.24 11.33
CA SER A 62 -2.11 -0.22 12.58
C SER A 62 -3.53 -0.77 12.44
N ASP A 63 -4.26 -0.33 11.41
CA ASP A 63 -5.58 -0.89 11.05
C ASP A 63 -5.73 -1.00 9.53
N TYR A 64 -4.90 -1.85 8.92
CA TYR A 64 -4.93 -2.05 7.47
C TYR A 64 -6.30 -2.51 6.96
N ARG A 65 -7.03 -3.33 7.73
CA ARG A 65 -8.33 -3.86 7.30
C ARG A 65 -9.41 -2.79 7.23
N ASN A 66 -9.47 -1.86 8.19
CA ASN A 66 -10.50 -0.81 8.25
C ASN A 66 -10.00 0.58 7.82
N ARG A 67 -8.78 0.69 7.31
CA ARG A 67 -8.09 1.95 6.97
C ARG A 67 -8.93 3.01 6.26
N LYS A 68 -9.83 2.62 5.34
CA LYS A 68 -10.68 3.56 4.60
C LYS A 68 -11.74 4.27 5.44
N ALA A 69 -12.16 3.68 6.57
CA ALA A 69 -13.06 4.37 7.51
C ALA A 69 -12.38 5.58 8.16
N PHE A 70 -11.04 5.59 8.14
CA PHE A 70 -10.23 6.55 8.86
C PHE A 70 -9.42 7.47 7.95
N VAL A 71 -8.94 6.96 6.82
CA VAL A 71 -8.14 7.65 5.81
C VAL A 71 -8.82 7.39 4.46
N PRO A 72 -9.77 8.26 4.04
CA PRO A 72 -10.55 8.05 2.81
C PRO A 72 -9.68 7.88 1.56
N ASP A 73 -8.56 8.59 1.51
CA ASP A 73 -7.62 8.61 0.38
C ASP A 73 -6.63 7.43 0.38
N CYS A 74 -6.79 6.47 1.30
CA CYS A 74 -5.89 5.34 1.39
C CYS A 74 -5.98 4.41 0.17
N LEU A 75 -4.81 3.97 -0.31
CA LEU A 75 -4.69 3.10 -1.48
C LEU A 75 -5.37 1.74 -1.29
N ARG A 76 -5.94 1.24 -2.38
CA ARG A 76 -6.48 -0.11 -2.51
C ARG A 76 -5.52 -0.92 -3.37
N LEU A 77 -4.86 -1.90 -2.75
CA LEU A 77 -4.20 -3.00 -3.44
C LEU A 77 -5.25 -4.02 -3.89
#